data_AF-A0A800LX14-F1
#
_entry.id   AF-A0A800LX14-F1
#
_cell.length_a   1.000
_cell.length_b   1.000
_cell.length_c   1.000
_cell.angle_alpha   90.00
_cell.angle_beta   90.00
_cell.angle_gamma   90.00
#
_symmetry.space_group_name_H-M   'P 1'
#
loop_
_entity.id
_entity.type
_entity.pdbx_description
1 polymer ?
#
loop_
_entity_poly.entity_id
_entity_poly.type
_entity_poly.pdbx_seq_one_letter_code
_entity_poly.pdbx_strand_id
1 'polypeptide(L)'
;MGAAFLDPWSPGARHMFDKVMGELGFRAVKLELSEAAGLSGVHPDLRLDDPDVAWLWEAMERHDFLLTLDLGAIDSISYQTDAIRNIIDQHPHLRVVIAHLCQPNPAAEQDEVLWKAWKEQITLAQHPHVWLDTAALPAYLVEEGYPFPSARRYIQIAVDLVGADKIMWGTDVPGLLTVATYRQLVDLGWAHTDFLSSEDQEKIMGLNAAEVYG
;
A
#
# COMPACT_ATOMS: atom_id res chain seq x y z
N MET A 1 0.12 -14.79 -6.73
CA MET A 1 1.36 -14.62 -5.95
C MET A 1 0.98 -14.36 -4.49
N GLY A 2 1.76 -14.83 -3.52
CA GLY A 2 1.63 -14.39 -2.12
C GLY A 2 2.76 -13.42 -1.77
N ALA A 3 2.66 -12.73 -0.63
CA ALA A 3 3.74 -11.91 -0.09
C ALA A 3 4.24 -12.49 1.25
N ALA A 4 5.55 -12.55 1.43
CA ALA A 4 6.15 -12.92 2.71
C ALA A 4 6.24 -11.69 3.62
N PHE A 5 6.27 -11.92 4.93
CA PHE A 5 6.67 -10.91 5.90
C PHE A 5 8.03 -11.29 6.49
N LEU A 6 8.88 -10.30 6.72
CA LEU A 6 10.09 -10.44 7.52
C LEU A 6 10.41 -9.11 8.22
N ASP A 7 11.03 -9.20 9.39
CA ASP A 7 11.58 -8.03 10.08
C ASP A 7 13.03 -7.80 9.61
N PRO A 8 13.32 -6.75 8.82
CA PRO A 8 14.65 -6.52 8.27
C PRO A 8 15.69 -6.08 9.32
N TRP A 9 15.26 -5.60 10.48
CA TRP A 9 16.15 -5.20 11.58
C TRP A 9 16.53 -6.39 12.46
N SER A 10 15.89 -7.54 12.29
CA SER A 10 16.21 -8.74 13.08
C SER A 10 17.59 -9.34 12.68
N PRO A 11 18.37 -9.89 13.63
CA PRO A 11 19.70 -10.47 13.32
C PRO A 11 19.69 -11.59 12.27
N GLY A 12 18.54 -12.24 12.04
CA GLY A 12 18.36 -13.33 11.07
C GLY A 12 17.73 -12.89 9.74
N ALA A 13 17.50 -11.60 9.53
CA ALA A 13 16.70 -11.09 8.42
C ALA A 13 17.21 -11.52 7.04
N ARG A 14 18.53 -11.43 6.80
CA ARG A 14 19.14 -11.82 5.52
C ARG A 14 18.95 -13.31 5.22
N HIS A 15 19.18 -14.16 6.22
CA HIS A 15 18.92 -15.60 6.08
C HIS A 15 17.44 -15.90 5.86
N MET A 16 16.54 -15.15 6.52
CA MET A 16 15.10 -15.25 6.26
C MET A 16 14.76 -14.85 4.82
N PHE A 17 15.34 -13.76 4.31
CA PHE A 17 15.15 -13.32 2.93
C PHE A 17 15.62 -14.39 1.92
N ASP A 18 16.78 -15.01 2.16
CA ASP A 18 17.28 -16.11 1.33
C ASP A 18 16.29 -17.30 1.30
N LYS A 19 15.68 -17.63 2.44
CA LYS A 19 14.63 -18.66 2.53
C LYS A 19 13.35 -18.26 1.82
N VAL A 20 12.89 -17.02 2.00
CA VAL A 20 11.71 -16.45 1.32
C VAL A 20 11.87 -16.58 -0.20
N MET A 21 13.05 -16.24 -0.72
CA MET A 21 13.36 -16.30 -2.14
C MET A 21 13.56 -17.73 -2.67
N GLY A 22 14.36 -18.54 -1.97
CA GLY A 22 14.83 -19.84 -2.47
C GLY A 22 13.97 -21.02 -2.07
N GLU A 23 13.66 -21.16 -0.77
CA GLU A 23 12.92 -22.31 -0.23
C GLU A 23 11.41 -22.14 -0.40
N LEU A 24 10.89 -20.95 -0.11
CA LEU A 24 9.46 -20.67 -0.09
C LEU A 24 8.93 -20.13 -1.44
N GLY A 25 9.83 -19.67 -2.32
CA GLY A 25 9.50 -19.25 -3.67
C GLY A 25 8.66 -17.97 -3.77
N PHE A 26 8.62 -17.15 -2.70
CA PHE A 26 7.95 -15.85 -2.75
C PHE A 26 8.72 -14.88 -3.66
N ARG A 27 7.97 -13.94 -4.23
CA ARG A 27 8.47 -12.82 -5.06
C ARG A 27 7.94 -11.47 -4.61
N ALA A 28 7.26 -11.44 -3.47
CA ALA A 28 6.80 -10.22 -2.84
C ALA A 28 7.09 -10.27 -1.34
N VAL A 29 7.40 -9.11 -0.77
CA VAL A 29 7.50 -8.89 0.68
C VAL A 29 6.51 -7.80 1.06
N LYS A 30 5.68 -8.03 2.08
CA LYS A 30 4.87 -7.00 2.72
C LYS A 30 5.51 -6.60 4.04
N LEU A 31 5.69 -5.30 4.25
CA LEU A 31 6.06 -4.71 5.54
C LEU A 31 4.89 -3.90 6.07
N GLU A 32 4.47 -4.23 7.29
CA GLU A 32 3.42 -3.55 8.04
C GLU A 32 4.08 -2.61 9.03
N LEU A 33 3.91 -1.29 8.89
CA LEU A 33 4.61 -0.32 9.74
C LEU A 33 3.73 0.32 10.81
N SER A 34 2.42 0.06 10.83
CA SER A 34 1.52 0.65 11.83
C SER A 34 2.03 0.52 13.28
N GLU A 35 1.82 1.55 14.12
CA GLU A 35 2.33 1.55 15.50
C GLU A 35 1.74 0.43 16.37
N ALA A 36 0.46 0.13 16.19
CA ALA A 36 -0.25 -0.80 17.06
C ALA A 36 0.09 -2.29 16.80
N ALA A 37 0.47 -2.63 15.56
CA ALA A 37 0.61 -4.02 15.12
C ALA A 37 1.79 -4.28 14.18
N GLY A 38 2.50 -3.23 13.75
CA GLY A 38 3.57 -3.28 12.77
C GLY A 38 4.96 -3.01 13.35
N LEU A 39 5.92 -2.87 12.44
CA LEU A 39 7.34 -2.74 12.75
C LEU A 39 7.66 -1.46 13.51
N SER A 40 6.92 -0.36 13.34
CA SER A 40 7.14 0.87 14.14
C SER A 40 6.82 0.69 15.62
N GLY A 41 5.92 -0.23 15.98
CA GLY A 41 5.68 -0.59 17.37
C GLY A 41 6.81 -1.44 17.99
N VAL A 42 7.57 -2.16 17.16
CA VAL A 42 8.72 -3.00 17.58
C VAL A 42 10.02 -2.19 17.59
N HIS A 43 10.21 -1.33 16.59
CA HIS A 43 11.38 -0.49 16.38
C HIS A 43 10.94 0.99 16.27
N PRO A 44 10.70 1.69 17.40
CA PRO A 44 10.10 3.04 17.38
C PRO A 44 10.93 4.11 16.66
N ASP A 45 12.24 3.91 16.58
CA ASP A 45 13.17 4.82 15.92
C ASP A 45 13.49 4.39 14.47
N LEU A 46 12.78 3.39 13.92
CA LEU A 46 13.08 2.89 12.57
C LEU A 46 12.91 3.99 11.53
N ARG A 47 13.85 4.06 10.59
CA ARG A 47 13.62 4.69 9.30
C ARG A 47 13.85 3.71 8.17
N LEU A 48 13.01 3.79 7.15
CA LEU A 48 13.11 2.93 5.97
C LEU A 48 14.32 3.29 5.09
N ASP A 49 14.79 4.53 5.14
CA ASP A 49 15.96 5.01 4.39
C ASP A 49 17.27 4.92 5.17
N ASP A 50 17.28 4.24 6.32
CA ASP A 50 18.51 4.03 7.10
C ASP A 50 19.44 3.00 6.43
N PRO A 51 20.78 3.17 6.55
CA PRO A 51 21.77 2.24 6.00
C PRO A 51 21.60 0.79 6.49
N ASP A 52 21.05 0.60 7.70
CA ASP A 52 20.87 -0.71 8.33
C ASP A 52 19.84 -1.58 7.60
N VAL A 53 18.89 -0.98 6.85
CA VAL A 53 17.87 -1.68 6.07
C VAL A 53 18.10 -1.57 4.55
N ALA A 54 19.01 -0.70 4.09
CA ALA A 54 19.31 -0.50 2.66
C ALA A 54 19.62 -1.79 1.89
N TRP A 55 20.21 -2.79 2.57
CA TRP A 55 20.49 -4.10 1.97
C TRP A 55 19.23 -4.81 1.44
N LEU A 56 18.08 -4.59 2.07
CA LEU A 56 16.82 -5.21 1.67
C LEU A 56 16.37 -4.62 0.33
N TRP A 57 16.41 -3.30 0.17
CA TRP A 57 16.00 -2.62 -1.06
C TRP A 57 16.90 -3.04 -2.23
N GLU A 58 18.22 -3.05 -2.02
CA GLU A 58 19.18 -3.56 -3.00
C GLU A 58 18.91 -5.02 -3.38
N ALA A 59 18.58 -5.88 -2.41
CA ALA A 59 18.29 -7.28 -2.67
C ALA A 59 16.97 -7.45 -3.42
N MET A 60 15.92 -6.71 -3.02
CA MET A 60 14.61 -6.78 -3.65
C MET A 60 14.66 -6.30 -5.09
N GLU A 61 15.31 -5.17 -5.37
CA GLU A 61 15.50 -4.66 -6.73
C GLU A 61 16.31 -5.64 -7.59
N ARG A 62 17.45 -6.12 -7.08
CA ARG A 62 18.32 -7.09 -7.80
C ARG A 62 17.61 -8.40 -8.13
N HIS A 63 16.66 -8.83 -7.31
CA HIS A 63 15.95 -10.08 -7.47
C HIS A 63 14.50 -9.92 -7.98
N ASP A 64 14.14 -8.72 -8.45
CA ASP A 64 12.82 -8.38 -8.98
C ASP A 64 11.66 -8.76 -8.03
N PHE A 65 11.83 -8.40 -6.76
CA PHE A 65 10.78 -8.53 -5.75
C PHE A 65 9.84 -7.34 -5.79
N LEU A 66 8.57 -7.62 -5.53
CA LEU A 66 7.58 -6.61 -5.21
C LEU A 66 7.61 -6.28 -3.70
N LEU A 67 7.70 -5.00 -3.36
CA LEU A 67 7.55 -4.50 -2.00
C LEU A 67 6.14 -3.98 -1.80
N THR A 68 5.39 -4.50 -0.84
CA THR A 68 4.14 -3.90 -0.36
C THR A 68 4.39 -3.21 0.98
N LEU A 69 4.06 -1.94 1.09
CA LEU A 69 4.24 -1.14 2.30
C LEU A 69 2.90 -0.68 2.85
N ASP A 70 2.62 -1.03 4.09
CA ASP A 70 1.61 -0.32 4.87
C ASP A 70 2.31 0.71 5.76
N LEU A 71 2.12 1.99 5.43
CA LEU A 71 2.76 3.14 6.09
C LEU A 71 1.90 3.72 7.22
N GLY A 72 0.84 3.03 7.66
CA GLY A 72 -0.02 3.48 8.75
C GLY A 72 -0.71 4.83 8.48
N ALA A 73 -1.20 5.45 9.55
CA ALA A 73 -1.89 6.74 9.46
C ALA A 73 -0.90 7.90 9.21
N ILE A 74 -1.36 8.93 8.49
CA ILE A 74 -0.55 10.09 8.08
C ILE A 74 0.03 10.89 9.27
N ASP A 75 -0.65 10.85 10.41
CA ASP A 75 -0.25 11.54 11.65
C ASP A 75 0.57 10.65 12.61
N SER A 76 0.98 9.46 12.15
CA SER A 76 1.77 8.49 12.93
C SER A 76 3.26 8.52 12.58
N ILE A 77 4.11 7.93 13.43
CA ILE A 77 5.55 7.74 13.12
C ILE A 77 5.79 6.84 11.89
N SER A 78 4.75 6.12 11.46
CA SER A 78 4.79 5.23 10.29
C SER A 78 4.73 6.01 8.98
N TYR A 79 4.28 7.28 9.02
CA TYR A 79 4.31 8.17 7.86
C TYR A 79 5.75 8.54 7.49
N GLN A 80 6.31 7.79 6.54
CA GLN A 80 7.69 7.97 6.07
C GLN A 80 7.76 8.21 4.55
N THR A 81 6.86 9.05 4.03
CA THR A 81 6.79 9.39 2.59
C THR A 81 8.11 9.93 2.04
N ASP A 82 8.88 10.66 2.85
CA ASP A 82 10.22 11.14 2.52
C ASP A 82 11.22 9.99 2.36
N ALA A 83 11.21 9.02 3.29
CA ALA A 83 12.08 7.85 3.22
C ALA A 83 11.76 7.00 2.00
N ILE A 84 10.47 6.79 1.69
CA ILE A 84 10.06 6.06 0.49
C ILE A 84 10.52 6.77 -0.79
N ARG A 85 10.43 8.10 -0.84
CA ARG A 85 10.98 8.88 -1.97
C ARG A 85 12.48 8.64 -2.13
N ASN A 86 13.24 8.71 -1.03
CA ASN A 86 14.67 8.45 -1.06
C ASN A 86 15.01 7.03 -1.55
N ILE A 87 14.23 6.03 -1.14
CA ILE A 87 14.40 4.64 -1.58
C ILE A 87 14.13 4.51 -3.08
N ILE A 88 13.02 5.05 -3.59
CA ILE A 88 12.66 4.96 -5.01
C ILE A 88 13.65 5.72 -5.89
N ASP A 89 14.19 6.85 -5.41
CA ASP A 89 15.22 7.61 -6.15
C ASP A 89 16.55 6.84 -6.23
N GLN A 90 16.90 6.06 -5.20
CA GLN A 90 18.11 5.22 -5.18
C GLN A 90 17.93 3.87 -5.88
N HIS A 91 16.70 3.34 -5.90
CA HIS A 91 16.31 2.06 -6.47
C HIS A 91 15.16 2.25 -7.48
N PRO A 92 15.42 2.91 -8.63
CA PRO A 92 14.37 3.30 -9.56
C PRO A 92 13.66 2.13 -10.23
N HIS A 93 14.17 0.90 -10.12
CA HIS A 93 13.53 -0.32 -10.64
C HIS A 93 12.87 -1.16 -9.56
N LEU A 94 12.98 -0.78 -8.28
CA LEU A 94 12.25 -1.45 -7.21
C LEU A 94 10.75 -1.26 -7.41
N ARG A 95 10.01 -2.37 -7.41
CA ARG A 95 8.56 -2.38 -7.55
C ARG A 95 7.92 -2.21 -6.18
N VAL A 96 7.04 -1.22 -6.04
CA VAL A 96 6.44 -0.84 -4.76
C VAL A 96 4.92 -0.73 -4.89
N VAL A 97 4.19 -1.31 -3.94
CA VAL A 97 2.75 -1.07 -3.71
C VAL A 97 2.61 -0.39 -2.36
N ILE A 98 2.00 0.80 -2.32
CA ILE A 98 1.60 1.43 -1.07
C ILE A 98 0.17 1.00 -0.76
N ALA A 99 -0.01 0.40 0.41
CA ALA A 99 -1.26 -0.22 0.78
C ALA A 99 -2.34 0.82 1.16
N HIS A 100 -3.58 0.38 1.06
CA HIS A 100 -4.74 1.01 1.71
C HIS A 100 -4.99 2.46 1.29
N LEU A 101 -4.61 2.80 0.06
CA LEU A 101 -4.69 4.12 -0.53
C LEU A 101 -4.01 5.19 0.34
N CYS A 102 -2.91 4.85 1.00
CA CYS A 102 -2.20 5.73 1.93
C CYS A 102 -3.02 6.05 3.21
N GLN A 103 -3.94 5.15 3.60
CA GLN A 103 -4.81 5.24 4.79
C GLN A 103 -5.50 6.61 4.99
N PRO A 104 -6.32 7.07 4.02
CA PRO A 104 -7.06 8.31 4.20
C PRO A 104 -8.06 8.15 5.34
N ASN A 105 -8.25 9.20 6.14
CA ASN A 105 -9.28 9.20 7.18
C ASN A 105 -9.99 10.56 7.27
N PRO A 106 -11.25 10.59 7.75
CA PRO A 106 -12.04 11.82 7.81
C PRO A 106 -11.46 12.93 8.71
N ALA A 107 -10.63 12.59 9.71
CA ALA A 107 -9.99 13.59 10.56
C ALA A 107 -8.85 14.30 9.81
N ALA A 108 -8.02 13.54 9.09
CA ALA A 108 -6.96 14.09 8.24
C ALA A 108 -7.51 14.98 7.11
N GLU A 109 -8.69 14.67 6.55
CA GLU A 109 -9.31 15.52 5.54
C GLU A 109 -9.71 16.91 6.06
N GLN A 110 -10.06 17.01 7.35
CA GLN A 110 -10.42 18.29 7.97
C GLN A 110 -9.22 19.17 8.31
N ASP A 111 -8.01 18.62 8.22
CA ASP A 111 -6.74 19.33 8.43
C ASP A 111 -6.01 19.50 7.10
N GLU A 112 -5.79 20.75 6.67
CA GLU A 112 -5.17 21.04 5.38
C GLU A 112 -3.75 20.46 5.24
N VAL A 113 -2.98 20.40 6.34
CA VAL A 113 -1.61 19.89 6.34
C VAL A 113 -1.62 18.38 6.20
N LEU A 114 -2.44 17.67 6.98
CA LEU A 114 -2.55 16.22 6.89
C LEU A 114 -3.15 15.78 5.54
N TRP A 115 -4.14 16.52 5.04
CA TRP A 115 -4.74 16.23 3.74
C TRP A 115 -3.75 16.42 2.59
N LYS A 116 -2.87 17.43 2.69
CA LYS A 116 -1.78 17.61 1.74
C LYS A 116 -0.77 16.47 1.83
N ALA A 117 -0.38 16.07 3.03
CA ALA A 117 0.56 14.96 3.26
C ALA A 117 0.04 13.63 2.67
N TRP A 118 -1.25 13.32 2.83
CA TRP A 118 -1.88 12.18 2.17
C TRP A 118 -1.71 12.20 0.65
N LYS A 119 -2.01 13.35 0.01
CA LYS A 119 -1.85 13.52 -1.43
C LYS A 119 -0.39 13.44 -1.86
N GLU A 120 0.54 13.93 -1.05
CA GLU A 120 1.98 13.81 -1.30
C GLU A 120 2.46 12.35 -1.28
N GLN A 121 1.83 11.48 -0.48
CA GLN A 121 2.12 10.05 -0.50
C GLN A 121 1.53 9.38 -1.75
N ILE A 122 0.30 9.74 -2.14
CA ILE A 122 -0.31 9.24 -3.39
C ILE A 122 0.57 9.56 -4.61
N THR A 123 1.12 10.76 -4.70
CA THR A 123 1.91 11.18 -5.88
C THR A 123 3.23 10.40 -6.03
N LEU A 124 3.66 9.61 -5.04
CA LEU A 124 4.73 8.63 -5.24
C LEU A 124 4.39 7.63 -6.36
N ALA A 125 3.12 7.31 -6.59
CA ALA A 125 2.67 6.43 -7.67
C ALA A 125 2.79 7.06 -9.08
N GLN A 126 3.22 8.32 -9.19
CA GLN A 126 3.67 8.89 -10.47
C GLN A 126 4.98 8.26 -10.96
N HIS A 127 5.75 7.64 -10.07
CA HIS A 127 6.92 6.87 -10.47
C HIS A 127 6.51 5.57 -11.21
N PRO A 128 7.26 5.14 -12.25
CA PRO A 128 6.86 4.01 -13.08
C PRO A 128 6.62 2.70 -12.32
N HIS A 129 7.40 2.45 -11.26
CA HIS A 129 7.37 1.20 -10.51
C HIS A 129 6.67 1.31 -9.15
N VAL A 130 5.79 2.30 -8.98
CA VAL A 130 4.99 2.49 -7.76
C VAL A 130 3.51 2.43 -8.10
N TRP A 131 2.75 1.69 -7.30
CA TRP A 131 1.30 1.52 -7.39
C TRP A 131 0.64 1.68 -6.01
N LEU A 132 -0.67 1.82 -6.01
CA LEU A 132 -1.50 1.91 -4.81
C LEU A 132 -2.52 0.76 -4.83
N ASP A 133 -2.76 0.12 -3.69
CA ASP A 133 -3.98 -0.67 -3.52
C ASP A 133 -5.04 0.12 -2.73
N THR A 134 -6.30 -0.29 -2.83
CA THR A 134 -7.42 0.28 -2.07
C THR A 134 -7.95 -0.69 -1.02
N ALA A 135 -7.15 -1.69 -0.64
CA ALA A 135 -7.53 -2.66 0.37
C ALA A 135 -7.84 -1.95 1.69
N ALA A 136 -8.71 -2.52 2.52
CA ALA A 136 -9.06 -1.99 3.84
C ALA A 136 -9.74 -0.61 3.88
N LEU A 137 -9.95 0.06 2.75
CA LEU A 137 -10.48 1.43 2.71
C LEU A 137 -11.78 1.64 3.52
N PRO A 138 -12.77 0.70 3.52
CA PRO A 138 -13.96 0.81 4.37
C PRO A 138 -13.68 0.80 5.89
N ALA A 139 -12.56 0.23 6.34
CA ALA A 139 -12.21 0.18 7.77
C ALA A 139 -11.95 1.56 8.36
N TYR A 140 -11.52 2.53 7.54
CA TYR A 140 -11.31 3.92 7.96
C TYR A 140 -12.58 4.78 7.90
N LEU A 141 -13.69 4.19 7.46
CA LEU A 141 -14.96 4.88 7.17
C LEU A 141 -16.15 4.21 7.86
N VAL A 142 -15.92 3.39 8.89
CA VAL A 142 -16.96 2.62 9.58
C VAL A 142 -18.14 3.46 10.06
N GLU A 143 -17.89 4.71 10.49
CA GLU A 143 -18.91 5.66 10.95
C GLU A 143 -19.85 6.14 9.82
N GLU A 144 -19.37 6.16 8.58
CA GLU A 144 -20.17 6.52 7.40
C GLU A 144 -21.17 5.41 7.05
N GLY A 145 -20.78 4.15 7.30
CA GLY A 145 -21.56 2.96 6.97
C GLY A 145 -21.61 2.67 5.47
N TYR A 146 -22.05 1.46 5.12
CA TYR A 146 -22.20 1.06 3.72
C TYR A 146 -23.17 2.00 2.97
N PRO A 147 -22.83 2.53 1.78
CA PRO A 147 -21.75 2.09 0.88
C PRO A 147 -20.46 2.91 0.95
N PHE A 148 -20.15 3.58 2.06
CA PHE A 148 -18.90 4.34 2.27
C PHE A 148 -18.59 5.37 1.16
N PRO A 149 -19.48 6.33 0.85
CA PRO A 149 -19.29 7.28 -0.25
C PRO A 149 -17.96 8.05 -0.22
N SER A 150 -17.32 8.22 0.94
CA SER A 150 -16.00 8.83 1.04
C SER A 150 -14.90 7.98 0.39
N ALA A 151 -14.99 6.64 0.43
CA ALA A 151 -14.03 5.76 -0.24
C ALA A 151 -14.06 5.96 -1.76
N ARG A 152 -15.24 6.06 -2.39
CA ARG A 152 -15.39 6.44 -3.80
C ARG A 152 -14.69 7.75 -4.11
N ARG A 153 -14.89 8.77 -3.28
CA ARG A 153 -14.27 10.10 -3.47
C ARG A 153 -12.76 10.04 -3.33
N TYR A 154 -12.22 9.28 -2.38
CA TYR A 154 -10.77 9.11 -2.23
C TYR A 154 -10.15 8.39 -3.43
N ILE A 155 -10.82 7.36 -3.94
CA ILE A 155 -10.39 6.66 -5.16
C ILE A 155 -10.39 7.60 -6.36
N GLN A 156 -11.43 8.43 -6.54
CA GLN A 156 -11.44 9.47 -7.58
C GLN A 156 -10.24 10.41 -7.47
N ILE A 157 -9.95 10.92 -6.28
CA ILE A 157 -8.82 11.84 -6.07
C ILE A 157 -7.50 11.16 -6.44
N ALA A 158 -7.30 9.90 -6.04
CA ALA A 158 -6.11 9.16 -6.40
C ALA A 158 -6.00 8.95 -7.92
N VAL A 159 -7.10 8.56 -8.59
CA VAL A 159 -7.14 8.45 -10.06
C VAL A 159 -6.76 9.77 -10.71
N ASP A 160 -7.30 10.90 -10.24
CA ASP A 160 -7.03 12.22 -10.81
C ASP A 160 -5.55 12.62 -10.67
N LEU A 161 -4.86 12.11 -9.64
CA LEU A 161 -3.45 12.41 -9.35
C LEU A 161 -2.46 11.52 -10.10
N VAL A 162 -2.78 10.23 -10.27
CA VAL A 162 -1.81 9.22 -10.75
C VAL A 162 -2.32 8.33 -11.89
N GLY A 163 -3.59 8.42 -12.24
CA GLY A 163 -4.23 7.61 -13.29
C GLY A 163 -4.72 6.24 -12.80
N ALA A 164 -5.66 5.67 -13.54
CA ALA A 164 -6.27 4.38 -13.20
C ALA A 164 -5.26 3.21 -13.29
N ASP A 165 -4.22 3.32 -14.12
CA ASP A 165 -3.16 2.29 -14.27
C ASP A 165 -2.33 2.09 -12.98
N LYS A 166 -2.48 2.99 -12.00
CA LYS A 166 -1.71 3.00 -10.74
C LYS A 166 -2.47 2.47 -9.54
N ILE A 167 -3.73 2.10 -9.71
CA ILE A 167 -4.63 1.77 -8.59
C ILE A 167 -5.15 0.34 -8.74
N MET A 168 -5.19 -0.41 -7.64
CA MET A 168 -5.68 -1.79 -7.59
C MET A 168 -6.74 -1.95 -6.50
N TRP A 169 -7.85 -2.59 -6.80
CA TRP A 169 -8.86 -2.93 -5.81
C TRP A 169 -8.42 -4.14 -4.96
N GLY A 170 -8.66 -4.06 -3.65
CA GLY A 170 -8.49 -5.17 -2.72
C GLY A 170 -9.60 -5.17 -1.67
N THR A 171 -10.02 -6.34 -1.21
CA THR A 171 -11.10 -6.46 -0.21
C THR A 171 -10.63 -6.43 1.24
N ASP A 172 -9.35 -6.77 1.47
CA ASP A 172 -8.75 -6.95 2.80
C ASP A 172 -9.48 -7.95 3.73
N VAL A 173 -9.95 -9.04 3.12
CA VAL A 173 -10.57 -10.15 3.86
C VAL A 173 -9.45 -11.05 4.41
N PRO A 174 -9.56 -11.52 5.67
CA PRO A 174 -10.76 -11.54 6.50
C PRO A 174 -10.98 -10.34 7.44
N GLY A 175 -10.04 -9.39 7.53
CA GLY A 175 -10.12 -8.26 8.48
C GLY A 175 -11.42 -7.46 8.35
N LEU A 176 -11.84 -7.22 7.12
CA LEU A 176 -13.02 -6.38 6.80
C LEU A 176 -14.37 -7.09 6.93
N LEU A 177 -14.41 -8.38 7.28
CA LEU A 177 -15.68 -9.11 7.45
C LEU A 177 -16.50 -8.65 8.66
N THR A 178 -15.92 -7.88 9.56
CA THR A 178 -16.63 -7.20 10.66
C THR A 178 -17.35 -5.93 10.21
N VAL A 179 -17.00 -5.40 9.04
CA VAL A 179 -17.51 -4.13 8.48
C VAL A 179 -18.52 -4.38 7.37
N ALA A 180 -18.23 -5.29 6.45
CA ALA A 180 -19.10 -5.64 5.33
C ALA A 180 -18.90 -7.10 4.87
N THR A 181 -19.90 -7.66 4.20
CA THR A 181 -19.77 -9.01 3.61
C THR A 181 -18.77 -9.02 2.45
N TYR A 182 -18.17 -10.18 2.15
CA TYR A 182 -17.32 -10.34 0.97
C TYR A 182 -17.99 -9.86 -0.33
N ARG A 183 -19.28 -10.17 -0.51
CA ARG A 183 -20.05 -9.72 -1.69
C ARG A 183 -20.11 -8.19 -1.75
N GLN A 184 -20.47 -7.53 -0.65
CA GLN A 184 -20.47 -6.07 -0.57
C GLN A 184 -19.10 -5.48 -0.88
N LEU A 185 -18.01 -6.07 -0.37
CA LEU A 185 -16.65 -5.60 -0.65
C LEU A 185 -16.28 -5.74 -2.13
N VAL A 186 -16.70 -6.81 -2.81
CA VAL A 186 -16.49 -6.93 -4.27
C VAL A 186 -17.33 -5.91 -5.04
N ASP A 187 -18.60 -5.73 -4.65
CA ASP A 187 -19.52 -4.81 -5.32
C ASP A 187 -19.09 -3.34 -5.14
N LEU A 188 -18.47 -2.99 -4.00
CA LEU A 188 -17.93 -1.66 -3.73
C LEU A 188 -16.85 -1.29 -4.75
N GLY A 189 -15.97 -2.21 -5.16
CA GLY A 189 -14.93 -1.89 -6.15
C GLY A 189 -15.51 -1.36 -7.46
N TRP A 190 -16.58 -1.99 -7.96
CA TRP A 190 -17.29 -1.53 -9.15
C TRP A 190 -18.08 -0.24 -8.90
N ALA A 191 -18.83 -0.17 -7.77
CA ALA A 191 -19.64 0.99 -7.45
C ALA A 191 -18.79 2.25 -7.19
N HIS A 192 -17.59 2.09 -6.65
CA HIS A 192 -16.68 3.18 -6.30
C HIS A 192 -15.79 3.62 -7.46
N THR A 193 -15.88 2.94 -8.60
CA THR A 193 -15.17 3.29 -9.83
C THR A 193 -16.14 3.62 -10.97
N ASP A 194 -17.42 3.85 -10.66
CA ASP A 194 -18.50 4.10 -11.64
C ASP A 194 -18.32 5.36 -12.51
N PHE A 195 -17.42 6.27 -12.11
CA PHE A 195 -17.03 7.45 -12.87
C PHE A 195 -16.02 7.17 -13.99
N LEU A 196 -15.42 5.98 -14.00
CA LEU A 196 -14.44 5.56 -14.98
C LEU A 196 -15.07 4.92 -16.23
N SER A 197 -14.28 4.84 -17.29
CA SER A 197 -14.58 3.97 -18.43
C SER A 197 -14.61 2.50 -17.97
N SER A 198 -15.32 1.63 -18.70
CA SER A 198 -15.30 0.18 -18.39
C SER A 198 -13.89 -0.41 -18.45
N GLU A 199 -13.05 0.07 -19.36
CA GLU A 199 -11.65 -0.35 -19.47
C GLU A 199 -10.84 0.01 -18.22
N ASP A 200 -10.97 1.24 -17.72
CA ASP A 200 -10.26 1.67 -16.52
C ASP A 200 -10.81 1.01 -15.23
N GLN A 201 -12.11 0.68 -15.19
CA GLN A 201 -12.65 -0.15 -14.11
C GLN A 201 -12.02 -1.54 -14.11
N GLU A 202 -11.90 -2.19 -15.26
CA GLU A 202 -11.27 -3.51 -15.37
C GLU A 202 -9.80 -3.48 -14.93
N LYS A 203 -9.08 -2.39 -15.22
CA LYS A 203 -7.72 -2.16 -14.72
C LYS A 203 -7.65 -2.19 -13.21
N ILE A 204 -8.46 -1.35 -12.55
CA ILE A 204 -8.50 -1.28 -11.08
C ILE A 204 -8.98 -2.59 -10.48
N MET A 205 -9.97 -3.24 -11.08
CA MET A 205 -10.57 -4.46 -10.54
C MET A 205 -9.73 -5.73 -10.74
N GLY A 206 -8.69 -5.69 -11.59
CA GLY A 206 -7.78 -6.84 -11.68
C GLY A 206 -6.65 -6.78 -12.69
N LEU A 207 -6.74 -6.02 -13.79
CA LEU A 207 -5.67 -6.07 -14.81
C LEU A 207 -4.36 -5.48 -14.28
N ASN A 208 -4.42 -4.39 -13.50
CA ASN A 208 -3.23 -3.82 -12.85
C ASN A 208 -2.61 -4.82 -11.88
N ALA A 209 -3.42 -5.51 -11.08
CA ALA A 209 -2.92 -6.55 -10.18
C ALA A 209 -2.31 -7.74 -10.95
N ALA A 210 -2.86 -8.11 -12.09
CA ALA A 210 -2.28 -9.14 -12.95
C ALA A 210 -0.92 -8.72 -13.54
N GLU A 211 -0.72 -7.44 -13.85
CA GLU A 211 0.58 -6.92 -14.28
C GLU A 211 1.58 -6.81 -13.12
N VAL A 212 1.13 -6.31 -11.96
CA VAL A 212 1.98 -6.05 -10.79
C VAL A 212 2.39 -7.34 -10.06
N TYR A 213 1.54 -8.36 -10.04
CA TYR A 213 1.80 -9.62 -9.34
C TYR A 213 1.96 -10.84 -10.26
N GLY A 214 1.98 -10.61 -11.59
CA GLY A 214 2.13 -11.64 -12.62
C GLY A 214 3.55 -12.09 -12.88
#